data_AF-A0A2W0BLJ8-F1
#
_entry.id   AF-A0A2W0BLJ8-F1
#
_cell.length_a   1.000
_cell.length_b   1.000
_cell.length_c   1.000
_cell.angle_alpha   90.00
_cell.angle_beta   90.00
_cell.angle_gamma   90.00
#
_symmetry.space_group_name_H-M   'P 1'
#
loop_
_entity.id
_entity.type
_entity.pdbx_description
1 polymer ?
#
loop_
_entity_poly.entity_id
_entity_poly.type
_entity_poly.pdbx_seq_one_letter_code
_entity_poly.pdbx_strand_id
1 'polypeptide(L)'
;MDINSAVGRKAGLNDAKLAAVVGEDLSGFNETERMVIELADALTSTPANISDDLYARLRNQFSEEQLIELAAQISFENYRARLNRLYNAESDELYTAENRDRTN
;
A
#
# COMPACT_ATOMS: atom_id res chain seq x y z
N MET A 1 -4.94 2.04 13.21
CA MET A 1 -3.78 2.96 13.32
C MET A 1 -3.13 3.18 11.94
N ASP A 2 -3.42 4.31 11.29
CA ASP A 2 -2.98 4.64 9.93
C ASP A 2 -1.58 5.29 9.90
N ILE A 3 -0.58 4.53 10.32
CA ILE A 3 0.83 4.94 10.26
C ILE A 3 1.32 5.00 8.79
N ASN A 4 0.69 4.24 7.88
CA ASN A 4 1.19 4.10 6.51
C ASN A 4 0.82 5.26 5.61
N SER A 5 -0.37 5.86 5.76
CA SER A 5 -0.64 7.10 5.02
C SER A 5 0.28 8.22 5.49
N ALA A 6 0.59 8.29 6.79
CA ALA A 6 1.54 9.26 7.33
C ALA A 6 2.98 9.02 6.83
N VAL A 7 3.43 7.77 6.73
CA VAL A 7 4.74 7.40 6.17
C VAL A 7 4.79 7.61 4.66
N GLY A 8 3.73 7.25 3.93
CA GLY A 8 3.59 7.46 2.48
C GLY A 8 3.62 8.95 2.11
N ARG A 9 2.90 9.79 2.86
CA ARG A 9 2.97 11.26 2.73
C ARG A 9 4.40 11.79 2.94
N LYS A 10 5.12 11.25 3.94
CA LYS A 10 6.52 11.61 4.20
C LYS A 10 7.48 11.13 3.09
N ALA A 11 7.13 10.08 2.36
CA ALA A 11 7.85 9.56 1.20
C ALA A 11 7.48 10.24 -0.13
N GLY A 12 6.57 11.24 -0.12
CA GLY A 12 6.18 12.01 -1.31
C GLY A 12 4.95 11.49 -2.04
N LEU A 13 4.22 10.51 -1.50
CA LEU A 13 2.90 10.13 -2.01
C LEU A 13 1.88 11.20 -1.58
N ASN A 14 1.31 11.92 -2.54
CA ASN A 14 0.26 12.87 -2.24
C ASN A 14 -1.08 12.17 -1.91
N ASP A 15 -1.98 12.87 -1.24
CA ASP A 15 -3.29 12.34 -0.81
C ASP A 15 -4.13 11.84 -1.98
N ALA A 16 -3.96 12.42 -3.16
CA ALA A 16 -4.62 11.98 -4.38
C ALA A 16 -4.16 10.58 -4.83
N LYS A 17 -2.85 10.28 -4.77
CA LYS A 17 -2.32 8.94 -5.04
C LYS A 17 -2.81 7.94 -4.01
N LEU A 18 -2.82 8.29 -2.73
CA LEU A 18 -3.32 7.41 -1.67
C LEU A 18 -4.81 7.06 -1.87
N ALA A 19 -5.64 8.05 -2.23
CA ALA A 19 -7.05 7.82 -2.53
C ALA A 19 -7.26 7.00 -3.81
N ALA A 20 -6.39 7.19 -4.82
CA ALA A 20 -6.48 6.50 -6.10
C ALA A 20 -6.22 4.98 -5.98
N VAL A 21 -5.32 4.54 -5.09
CA VAL A 21 -5.12 3.10 -4.81
C VAL A 21 -6.39 2.46 -4.24
N VAL A 22 -7.08 3.14 -3.32
CA VAL A 22 -8.33 2.65 -2.72
C VAL A 22 -9.47 2.59 -3.75
N GLY A 23 -9.44 3.49 -4.73
CA GLY A 23 -10.41 3.53 -5.84
C GLY A 23 -10.02 2.69 -7.06
N GLU A 24 -8.95 1.89 -7.00
CA GLU A 24 -8.40 1.09 -8.11
C GLU A 24 -7.98 1.90 -9.36
N ASP A 25 -7.87 3.24 -9.25
CA ASP A 25 -7.40 4.09 -10.34
C ASP A 25 -5.87 4.19 -10.32
N LEU A 26 -5.24 3.34 -11.14
CA LEU A 26 -3.77 3.33 -11.26
C LEU A 26 -3.23 4.30 -12.31
N SER A 27 -4.07 5.12 -12.96
CA SER A 27 -3.67 6.00 -14.06
C SER A 27 -2.56 7.00 -13.69
N GLY A 28 -2.55 7.46 -12.44
CA GLY A 28 -1.54 8.39 -11.90
C GLY A 28 -0.21 7.76 -11.44
N PHE A 29 -0.07 6.44 -11.55
CA PHE A 29 1.13 5.71 -11.15
C PHE A 29 2.00 5.39 -12.36
N ASN A 30 3.32 5.45 -12.17
CA ASN A 30 4.27 4.99 -13.18
C ASN A 30 4.33 3.45 -13.21
N GLU A 31 5.03 2.90 -14.20
CA GLU A 31 5.11 1.44 -14.40
C GLU A 31 5.70 0.70 -13.20
N THR A 32 6.77 1.21 -12.60
CA THR A 32 7.39 0.63 -11.40
C THR A 32 6.43 0.64 -10.22
N GLU A 33 5.73 1.76 -9.98
CA GLU A 33 4.75 1.89 -8.90
C GLU A 33 3.58 0.89 -9.09
N ARG A 34 3.06 0.76 -10.31
CA ARG A 34 1.99 -0.22 -10.61
C ARG A 34 2.44 -1.65 -10.38
N MET A 35 3.68 -1.98 -10.74
CA MET A 35 4.24 -3.31 -10.54
C MET A 35 4.40 -3.65 -9.04
N VAL A 36 4.78 -2.68 -8.20
CA VAL A 36 4.86 -2.87 -6.75
C VAL A 36 3.47 -3.00 -6.13
N ILE A 37 2.46 -2.28 -6.63
CA ILE A 37 1.07 -2.44 -6.20
C ILE A 37 0.56 -3.86 -6.55
N GLU A 38 0.81 -4.33 -7.78
CA GLU A 38 0.46 -5.69 -8.22
C GLU A 38 1.12 -6.77 -7.33
N LEU A 39 2.38 -6.57 -6.94
CA LEU A 39 3.06 -7.44 -5.97
C LEU A 39 2.38 -7.42 -4.59
N ALA A 40 1.95 -6.25 -4.11
CA ALA A 40 1.27 -6.14 -2.83
C ALA A 40 -0.09 -6.89 -2.84
N ASP A 41 -0.86 -6.78 -3.91
CA ASP A 41 -2.11 -7.51 -4.08
C ASP A 41 -1.89 -9.03 -4.11
N ALA A 42 -0.88 -9.48 -4.86
CA ALA A 42 -0.50 -10.90 -4.97
C ALA A 42 -0.08 -11.50 -3.61
N LEU A 43 0.71 -10.76 -2.82
CA LEU A 43 1.22 -11.19 -1.51
C LEU A 43 0.17 -11.11 -0.39
N THR A 44 -0.83 -10.24 -0.51
CA THR A 44 -1.90 -10.10 0.49
C THR A 44 -3.10 -11.00 0.23
N SER A 45 -3.24 -11.54 -0.99
CA SER A 45 -4.22 -12.55 -1.36
C SER A 45 -4.14 -13.81 -0.49
N THR A 46 -5.25 -14.53 -0.36
CA THR A 46 -5.32 -15.78 0.41
C THR A 46 -6.07 -16.85 -0.42
N PRO A 47 -5.36 -17.86 -0.99
CA PRO A 47 -3.91 -18.07 -0.90
C PRO A 47 -3.12 -16.97 -1.63
N ALA A 48 -1.90 -16.70 -1.17
CA ALA A 48 -0.99 -15.80 -1.86
C ALA A 48 -0.45 -16.51 -3.11
N ASN A 49 -0.41 -15.81 -4.25
CA ASN A 49 0.06 -16.36 -5.50
C ASN A 49 0.73 -15.26 -6.34
N ILE A 50 2.04 -15.40 -6.57
CA ILE A 50 2.81 -14.52 -7.45
C ILE A 50 2.98 -15.28 -8.76
N SER A 51 2.45 -14.72 -9.86
CA SER A 51 2.62 -15.35 -11.18
C SER A 51 4.08 -15.28 -11.65
N ASP A 52 4.49 -16.25 -12.46
CA ASP A 52 5.84 -16.28 -13.05
C ASP A 52 6.13 -15.01 -13.89
N ASP A 53 5.10 -14.49 -14.58
CA ASP A 53 5.21 -13.22 -15.35
C ASP A 53 5.51 -12.02 -14.44
N LEU A 54 4.75 -11.86 -13.34
CA LEU A 54 4.97 -10.79 -12.39
C LEU A 54 6.36 -10.91 -11.75
N TYR A 55 6.75 -12.13 -11.36
CA TYR A 55 8.07 -12.37 -10.79
C TYR A 55 9.20 -12.04 -11.78
N ALA A 56 9.05 -12.39 -13.06
CA ALA A 56 10.03 -12.07 -14.09
C ALA A 56 10.16 -10.56 -14.31
N ARG A 57 9.04 -9.82 -14.39
CA ARG A 57 9.05 -8.35 -14.49
C ARG A 57 9.74 -7.70 -13.29
N LEU A 58 9.44 -8.18 -12.08
CA LEU A 58 10.04 -7.70 -10.84
C LEU A 58 11.56 -7.91 -10.82
N ARG A 59 12.06 -9.08 -11.25
CA ARG A 59 13.50 -9.37 -11.30
C ARG A 59 14.26 -8.57 -12.35
N ASN A 60 13.58 -8.08 -13.39
CA ASN A 60 14.18 -7.16 -14.36
C ASN A 60 14.32 -5.73 -13.82
N GLN A 61 13.45 -5.33 -12.88
CA GLN A 61 13.39 -3.97 -12.36
C GLN A 61 14.15 -3.79 -11.03
N PHE A 62 14.25 -4.86 -10.21
CA PHE A 62 14.77 -4.80 -8.86
C PHE A 62 15.85 -5.86 -8.60
N SER A 63 16.82 -5.51 -7.76
CA SER A 63 17.77 -6.48 -7.22
C SER A 63 17.05 -7.48 -6.29
N GLU A 64 17.74 -8.57 -5.95
CA GLU A 64 17.17 -9.57 -5.04
C GLU A 64 16.94 -8.98 -3.64
N GLU A 65 17.90 -8.18 -3.16
CA GLU A 65 17.82 -7.48 -1.88
C GLU A 65 16.62 -6.52 -1.84
N GLN A 66 16.40 -5.75 -2.91
CA GLN A 66 15.26 -4.84 -3.01
C GLN A 66 13.92 -5.59 -2.99
N LEU A 67 13.84 -6.77 -3.63
CA LEU A 67 12.63 -7.59 -3.60
C LEU A 67 12.38 -8.20 -2.23
N ILE A 68 13.43 -8.60 -1.51
CA ILE A 68 13.33 -9.06 -0.12
C ILE A 68 12.77 -7.95 0.77
N GLU A 69 13.30 -6.73 0.64
CA GLU A 69 12.83 -5.57 1.41
C GLU A 69 11.36 -5.24 1.10
N LEU A 70 10.97 -5.21 -0.18
CA LEU A 70 9.58 -4.99 -0.58
C LEU A 70 8.65 -6.05 -0.01
N ALA A 71 8.99 -7.34 -0.17
CA ALA A 71 8.18 -8.44 0.33
C ALA A 71 8.07 -8.43 1.86
N ALA A 72 9.14 -8.09 2.57
CA ALA A 72 9.16 -7.97 4.03
C ALA A 72 8.21 -6.85 4.49
N GLN A 73 8.28 -5.67 3.86
CA GLN A 73 7.42 -4.55 4.20
C GLN A 73 5.95 -4.87 3.95
N ILE A 74 5.61 -5.43 2.78
CA ILE A 74 4.24 -5.84 2.44
C ILE A 74 3.71 -6.88 3.44
N SER A 75 4.53 -7.88 3.76
CA SER A 75 4.14 -8.95 4.69
C SER A 75 3.91 -8.43 6.11
N PHE A 76 4.76 -7.49 6.56
CA PHE A 76 4.62 -6.84 7.86
C PHE A 76 3.31 -6.05 7.96
N GLU A 77 2.94 -5.34 6.90
CA GLU A 77 1.66 -4.61 6.86
C GLU A 77 0.45 -5.53 6.83
N ASN A 78 0.51 -6.64 6.08
CA ASN A 78 -0.53 -7.67 6.10
C ASN A 78 -0.69 -8.29 7.50
N TYR A 79 0.43 -8.59 8.18
CA TYR A 79 0.42 -9.07 9.56
C TYR A 79 -0.26 -8.07 10.50
N ARG A 80 0.13 -6.79 10.44
CA ARG A 80 -0.46 -5.73 11.26
C ARG A 80 -1.96 -5.55 10.98
N ALA A 81 -2.38 -5.58 9.71
CA ALA A 81 -3.78 -5.50 9.31
C ALA A 81 -4.60 -6.68 9.88
N ARG A 82 -4.07 -7.90 9.85
CA ARG A 82 -4.71 -9.09 10.43
C ARG A 82 -4.84 -8.98 11.95
N LEU A 83 -3.80 -8.50 12.64
CA LEU A 83 -3.87 -8.25 14.08
C LEU A 83 -4.90 -7.18 14.44
N ASN A 84 -4.91 -6.05 13.73
CA ASN A 84 -5.87 -4.98 13.99
C ASN A 84 -7.31 -5.48 13.84
N ARG A 85 -7.58 -6.30 12.83
CA ARG A 85 -8.90 -6.93 12.62
C ARG A 85 -9.26 -7.91 13.74
N LEU A 86 -8.30 -8.70 14.23
CA LEU A 86 -8.54 -9.65 15.32
C LEU A 86 -8.91 -8.93 16.63
N TYR A 87 -8.21 -7.84 16.96
CA TYR A 87 -8.37 -7.15 18.23
C TYR A 87 -9.40 -6.00 18.20
N ASN A 88 -10.11 -5.82 17.08
CA ASN A 88 -10.96 -4.65 16.83
C ASN A 88 -10.26 -3.34 17.22
N ALA A 89 -8.97 -3.23 16.88
CA ALA A 89 -8.20 -2.03 17.14
C ALA A 89 -8.72 -0.92 16.23
N GLU A 90 -9.74 -0.19 16.71
CA GLU A 90 -10.27 0.97 16.02
C GLU A 90 -9.15 1.99 15.79
N SER A 91 -9.25 2.76 14.71
CA SER A 91 -8.44 3.96 14.58
C SER A 91 -8.83 4.89 15.71
N ASP A 92 -7.94 5.12 16.68
CA ASP A 92 -7.99 6.36 17.48
C ASP A 92 -8.24 7.49 16.48
N GLU A 93 -9.34 8.25 16.66
CA GLU A 93 -9.93 9.25 15.75
C GLU A 93 -9.00 10.44 15.43
N LEU A 94 -7.75 10.18 15.04
CA LEU A 94 -6.75 11.16 14.67
C LEU A 94 -6.97 11.72 13.25
N TYR A 95 -8.07 11.32 12.59
CA TYR A 95 -8.58 11.95 11.38
C TYR A 95 -9.78 12.83 11.73
N THR A 96 -9.53 14.02 12.28
CA THR A 96 -10.44 15.14 12.10
C THR A 96 -10.24 15.66 10.68
N ALA A 97 -11.24 15.51 9.82
CA ALA A 97 -11.32 16.25 8.57
C ALA A 97 -11.57 17.74 8.90
N GLU A 98 -10.56 18.45 9.37
CA GLU A 98 -10.61 19.91 9.43
C GLU A 98 -10.57 20.46 8.00
N ASN A 99 -11.59 21.24 7.64
CA ASN A 99 -11.75 22.08 6.45
C ASN A 99 -12.57 21.52 5.27
N ARG A 100 -13.78 21.03 5.55
CA ARG A 100 -14.92 21.13 4.61
C ARG A 100 -16.12 21.77 5.30
N ASP A 101 -16.00 23.04 5.67
CA ASP A 101 -17.17 23.92 5.87
C ASP A 101 -16.73 25.37 6.12
N ARG A 102 -16.20 26.02 5.07
CA ARG A 102 -16.11 27.49 5.01
C ARG A 102 -16.29 27.99 3.58
N THR A 103 -17.50 27.89 3.07
CA THR A 103 -18.06 28.88 2.12
C THR A 103 -19.58 28.77 2.12
N ASN A 104 -20.20 29.64 2.90
CA ASN A 104 -21.53 30.18 2.65
C ASN A 104 -21.31 31.60 2.11
#